data_AF-A0A957NP83-F1
#
_entry.id   AF-A0A957NP83-F1
#
_cell.length_a   1.000
_cell.length_b   1.000
_cell.length_c   1.000
_cell.angle_alpha   90.00
_cell.angle_beta   90.00
_cell.angle_gamma   90.00
#
_symmetry.space_group_name_H-M   'P 1'
#
loop_
_entity.id
_entity.type
_entity.pdbx_description
1 polymer ?
#
loop_
_entity_poly.entity_id
_entity_poly.type
_entity_poly.pdbx_seq_one_letter_code
_entity_poly.pdbx_strand_id
1 'polypeptide(L)' 'MSNSSPTHTNRLINETSPYLLQHAHNPVDWYAWG' A
#
# COMPACT_ATOMS: atom_id res chain seq x y z
N MET A 1 -0.38 7.17 23.26
CA MET A 1 -0.55 7.64 21.87
C MET A 1 0.15 6.63 20.97
N SER A 2 -0.60 5.68 20.40
CA SER A 2 -0.03 4.63 19.56
C SER A 2 0.24 5.21 18.17
N ASN A 3 1.49 5.57 17.88
CA ASN A 3 1.90 5.91 16.51
C ASN A 3 1.91 4.62 15.69
N SER A 4 0.78 4.29 15.07
CA SER A 4 0.68 3.18 14.13
C SER A 4 1.23 3.61 12.76
N SER A 5 2.55 3.82 12.67
CA SER A 5 3.19 3.91 11.36
C SER A 5 2.96 2.59 10.61
N PRO A 6 2.61 2.62 9.31
CA PRO A 6 2.43 1.40 8.55
C PRO A 6 3.74 0.61 8.55
N THR A 7 3.68 -0.62 9.03
CA THR A 7 4.84 -1.52 9.13
C THR A 7 5.25 -2.08 7.78
N HIS A 8 4.36 -2.00 6.79
CA HIS A 8 4.57 -2.51 5.46
C HIS A 8 4.18 -1.44 4.44
N THR A 9 4.97 -1.35 3.39
CA THR A 9 4.66 -0.57 2.19
C THR A 9 5.08 -1.41 0.99
N ASN A 10 4.14 -1.72 0.11
CA ASN A 10 4.39 -2.46 -1.12
C ASN A 10 4.48 -1.52 -2.34
N ARG A 11 4.60 -2.11 -3.53
CA ARG A 11 4.83 -1.39 -4.78
C ARG A 11 3.69 -0.45 -5.17
N LEU A 12 2.47 -0.71 -4.69
CA LEU A 12 1.30 0.08 -5.02
C LEU A 12 1.40 1.52 -4.51
N ILE A 13 2.36 1.84 -3.64
CA ILE A 13 2.62 3.22 -3.20
C ILE A 13 2.97 4.17 -4.35
N ASN A 14 3.44 3.65 -5.48
CA ASN A 14 3.78 4.45 -6.66
C ASN A 14 2.64 4.52 -7.70
N GLU A 15 1.51 3.88 -7.42
CA GLU A 15 0.36 3.89 -8.31
C GLU A 15 -0.43 5.19 -8.18
N THR A 16 -1.17 5.54 -9.22
CA THR A 16 -2.02 6.75 -9.23
C THR A 16 -3.47 6.45 -8.86
N SER A 17 -3.89 5.19 -8.97
CA SER A 17 -5.26 4.78 -8.66
C SER A 17 -5.51 4.88 -7.15
N PRO A 18 -6.55 5.62 -6.70
CA PRO A 18 -6.90 5.70 -5.28
C PRO A 18 -7.15 4.33 -4.65
N TYR A 19 -7.70 3.39 -5.42
CA TYR A 19 -7.94 2.02 -4.98
C TYR A 19 -6.64 1.26 -4.71
N LEU A 20 -5.65 1.37 -5.61
CA LEU A 20 -4.36 0.70 -5.42
C LEU A 20 -3.58 1.32 -4.25
N LEU A 21 -3.62 2.65 -4.10
CA LEU A 21 -2.97 3.34 -2.99
C LEU A 21 -3.56 2.97 -1.63
N GLN A 22 -4.86 2.69 -1.54
CA GLN A 22 -5.48 2.20 -0.31
C GLN A 22 -4.87 0.86 0.16
N HIS A 23 -4.33 0.07 -0.75
CA HIS A 23 -3.70 -1.21 -0.46
C HIS A 23 -2.17 -1.14 -0.39
N ALA A 24 -1.56 0.03 -0.54
CA ALA A 24 -0.11 0.22 -0.51
C ALA A 24 0.53 -0.19 0.82
N HIS A 25 -0.22 -0.18 1.92
CA HIS A 25 0.28 -0.52 3.25
C HIS A 25 -0.10 -1.94 3.73
N ASN A 26 -0.66 -2.77 2.84
CA ASN A 26 -0.93 -4.16 3.14
C ASN A 26 0.37 -4.97 3.24
N PRO A 27 0.46 -5.96 4.15
CA PRO A 27 1.65 -6.81 4.30
C PRO A 27 1.89 -7.76 3.11
N VAL A 28 0.88 -7.92 2.25
CA VAL A 28 0.98 -8.68 1.00
C VAL A 28 1.58 -7.76 -0.08
N ASP A 29 2.58 -8.26 -0.82
CA ASP A 29 3.16 -7.55 -1.97
C ASP A 29 2.20 -7.64 -3.16
N TRP A 30 1.26 -6.70 -3.23
CA TRP A 30 0.28 -6.62 -4.31
C TRP A 30 0.89 -6.07 -5.60
N TYR A 31 0.37 -6.56 -6.72
CA TYR A 31 0.74 -6.12 -8.06
C TYR A 31 -0.49 -5.53 -8.74
N ALA A 32 -0.31 -4.38 -9.40
CA ALA A 32 -1.30 -3.89 -10.34
C ALA A 32 -1.49 -4.92 -11.46
N TRP A 33 -2.72 -5.04 -11.95
CA TRP A 33 -3.13 -6.07 -12.90
C TRP A 33 -2.89 -5.66 -14.36
N GLY A 34 -2.19 -4.54 -14.59
CA GLY A 34 -1.94 -3.95 -15.91
C GLY A 34 -2.85 -2.76 -16.18
#